data_AF-A0A6L7TKW1-F1
#
_entry.id   AF-A0A6L7TKW1-F1
#
_cell.length_a   1.000
_cell.length_b   1.000
_cell.length_c   1.000
_cell.angle_alpha   90.00
_cell.angle_beta   90.00
_cell.angle_gamma   90.00
#
_symmetry.space_group_name_H-M   'P 1'
#
loop_
_entity.id
_entity.type
_entity.pdbx_description
1 polymer ?
#
loop_
_entity_poly.entity_id
_entity_poly.type
_entity_poly.pdbx_seq_one_letter_code
_entity_poly.pdbx_strand_id
1 'polypeptide(L)'
;MGRTQPTRVSCILGIHPARFALLSVIAAAVLALAACADIEVSTSECEDGGELWHEYRLFMGRGSGGEEVVSEEDWAAFLTDTITPRFPDGLSVIDVAGQGANADGTIERERTKMLLVLVPPSDETALNRMNEIGAEYKQRFTQDAVLRVITPACVAFK
;
A
#
# COMPACT_ATOMS: atom_id res chain seq x y z
N MET A 1 -38.95 75.49 -41.94
CA MET A 1 -37.63 74.86 -42.21
C MET A 1 -36.83 74.91 -40.92
N GLY A 2 -36.62 73.75 -40.29
CA GLY A 2 -35.90 73.63 -39.02
C GLY A 2 -35.92 72.18 -38.56
N ARG A 3 -34.92 71.40 -39.01
CA ARG A 3 -34.69 70.02 -38.57
C ARG A 3 -34.06 70.05 -37.17
N THR A 4 -34.63 69.32 -36.23
CA THR A 4 -33.92 68.84 -35.03
C THR A 4 -34.32 67.40 -34.71
N GLN A 5 -33.45 66.51 -35.18
CA GLN A 5 -33.03 65.18 -34.71
C GLN A 5 -34.00 64.22 -33.97
N PRO A 6 -34.15 62.97 -34.44
CA PRO A 6 -34.81 61.92 -33.70
C PRO A 6 -33.92 61.41 -32.56
N THR A 7 -34.52 61.21 -31.39
CA THR A 7 -33.92 60.52 -30.25
C THR A 7 -33.66 59.06 -30.63
N ARG A 8 -32.38 58.65 -30.61
CA ARG A 8 -31.97 57.24 -30.68
C ARG A 8 -32.39 56.55 -29.39
N VAL A 9 -33.35 55.64 -29.47
CA VAL A 9 -33.58 54.65 -28.42
C VAL A 9 -32.44 53.65 -28.47
N SER A 10 -31.56 53.71 -27.48
CA SER A 10 -30.51 52.72 -27.27
C SER A 10 -31.18 51.46 -26.70
N CYS A 11 -31.36 50.41 -27.51
CA CYS A 11 -31.71 49.09 -27.00
C CYS A 11 -30.51 48.57 -26.22
N ILE A 12 -30.46 48.85 -24.92
CA ILE A 12 -29.66 48.08 -23.97
C ILE A 12 -30.02 46.62 -24.22
N LEU A 13 -29.05 45.80 -24.60
CA LEU A 13 -29.19 44.36 -24.70
C LEU A 13 -29.78 43.89 -23.37
N GLY A 14 -31.09 43.67 -23.35
CA GLY A 14 -31.80 43.26 -22.15
C GLY A 14 -31.21 41.93 -21.73
N ILE A 15 -30.44 41.96 -20.64
CA ILE A 15 -30.02 40.79 -19.91
C ILE A 15 -31.31 40.15 -19.39
N HIS A 16 -31.89 39.26 -20.19
CA HIS A 16 -33.14 38.62 -19.85
C HIS A 16 -32.84 37.62 -18.72
N PRO A 17 -33.53 37.71 -17.57
CA PRO A 17 -33.30 36.83 -16.42
C PRO A 17 -33.45 35.35 -16.80
N ALA A 18 -34.23 35.04 -17.84
CA ALA A 18 -34.37 33.70 -18.42
C ALA A 18 -33.09 33.13 -19.04
N ARG A 19 -32.19 33.95 -19.61
CA ARG A 19 -30.92 33.49 -20.19
C ARG A 19 -29.87 33.17 -19.12
N PHE A 20 -29.86 33.94 -18.02
CA PHE A 20 -29.05 33.65 -16.84
C PHE A 20 -29.55 32.39 -16.12
N ALA A 21 -30.88 32.25 -15.95
CA ALA A 21 -31.47 31.05 -15.35
C ALA A 21 -31.17 29.78 -16.16
N LEU A 22 -31.21 29.84 -17.49
CA LEU A 22 -30.88 28.69 -18.34
C LEU A 22 -29.40 28.29 -18.23
N LEU A 23 -28.48 29.27 -18.18
CA LEU A 23 -27.04 29.01 -17.97
C LEU A 23 -26.75 28.44 -16.58
N SER A 24 -27.45 28.91 -15.54
CA SER A 24 -27.32 28.38 -14.17
C SER A 24 -27.87 26.96 -14.02
N VAL A 25 -28.96 26.62 -14.71
CA VAL A 25 -29.52 25.25 -14.71
C VAL A 25 -28.59 24.29 -15.45
N ILE A 26 -28.01 24.71 -16.58
CA ILE A 26 -27.03 23.89 -17.32
C ILE A 26 -25.76 23.69 -16.48
N ALA A 27 -25.25 24.74 -15.83
CA ALA A 27 -24.06 24.63 -14.97
C ALA A 27 -24.30 23.72 -13.76
N ALA A 28 -25.47 23.80 -13.11
CA ALA A 28 -25.84 22.92 -12.00
C ALA A 28 -26.03 21.46 -12.46
N ALA A 29 -26.59 21.23 -13.64
CA ALA A 29 -26.71 19.90 -14.23
C ALA A 29 -25.34 19.30 -14.56
N VAL A 30 -24.43 20.07 -15.15
CA VAL A 30 -23.05 19.60 -15.44
C VAL A 30 -22.28 19.30 -14.15
N LEU A 31 -22.46 20.09 -13.09
CA LEU A 31 -21.86 19.80 -11.76
C LEU A 31 -22.45 18.55 -11.11
N ALA A 32 -23.74 18.27 -11.30
CA ALA A 32 -24.40 17.09 -10.76
C ALA A 32 -24.00 15.78 -11.47
N LEU A 33 -23.70 15.82 -12.77
CA LEU A 33 -23.23 14.63 -13.51
C LEU A 33 -21.76 14.27 -13.23
N ALA A 34 -20.94 15.21 -12.72
CA ALA A 34 -19.53 14.96 -12.41
C ALA A 34 -19.31 14.37 -11.00
N ALA A 35 -20.36 14.25 -10.17
CA ALA A 35 -20.23 13.89 -8.76
C ALA A 35 -20.29 12.37 -8.46
N CYS A 36 -20.56 11.52 -9.46
CA CYS A 36 -20.60 10.07 -9.29
C CYS A 36 -19.80 9.37 -10.39
N ALA A 37 -18.54 9.72 -10.55
CA ALA A 37 -17.58 8.76 -11.09
C ALA A 37 -16.94 8.07 -9.88
N ASP A 38 -17.66 7.09 -9.32
CA ASP A 38 -16.99 6.06 -8.53
C ASP A 38 -16.03 5.37 -9.49
N ILE A 39 -14.76 5.74 -9.42
CA ILE A 39 -13.70 4.96 -10.05
C ILE A 39 -13.68 3.66 -9.25
N GLU A 40 -14.46 2.69 -9.70
CA GLU A 40 -14.20 1.30 -9.40
C GLU A 40 -12.82 1.02 -9.98
N VAL A 41 -11.80 1.17 -9.14
CA VAL A 41 -10.48 0.61 -9.41
C VAL A 41 -10.73 -0.88 -9.52
N SER A 42 -10.87 -1.37 -10.74
CA SER A 42 -10.88 -2.80 -11.01
C SER A 42 -9.59 -3.34 -10.40
N THR A 43 -9.71 -4.01 -9.25
CA THR A 43 -8.64 -4.85 -8.72
C THR A 43 -8.30 -5.78 -9.87
N SER A 44 -7.06 -5.66 -10.38
CA SER A 44 -6.58 -6.47 -11.48
C SER A 44 -7.00 -7.92 -11.26
N GLU A 45 -7.94 -8.40 -12.05
CA GLU A 45 -8.31 -9.81 -12.05
C GLU A 45 -7.04 -10.54 -12.45
N CYS A 46 -6.56 -11.41 -11.57
CA CYS A 46 -5.31 -12.10 -11.81
C CYS A 46 -5.38 -12.86 -13.13
N GLU A 47 -4.45 -12.56 -14.04
CA GLU A 47 -4.36 -13.24 -15.33
C GLU A 47 -3.99 -14.72 -15.12
N ASP A 48 -4.18 -15.55 -16.16
CA ASP A 48 -3.74 -16.95 -16.18
C ASP A 48 -4.34 -17.87 -15.10
N GLY A 49 -5.52 -17.53 -14.57
CA GLY A 49 -6.22 -18.34 -13.56
C GLY A 49 -5.60 -18.24 -12.16
N GLY A 50 -4.83 -17.18 -11.90
CA GLY A 50 -4.36 -16.88 -10.55
C GLY A 50 -5.49 -16.40 -9.63
N GLU A 51 -5.29 -16.57 -8.33
CA GLU A 51 -6.12 -15.99 -7.28
C GLU A 51 -5.36 -14.85 -6.61
N LEU A 52 -6.08 -13.79 -6.23
CA LEU A 52 -5.50 -12.68 -5.49
C LEU A 52 -5.24 -13.06 -4.04
N TRP A 53 -3.97 -13.21 -3.68
CA TRP A 53 -3.50 -13.52 -2.34
C TRP A 53 -2.72 -12.32 -1.77
N HIS A 54 -2.33 -12.40 -0.49
CA HIS A 54 -1.38 -11.49 0.12
C HIS A 54 -0.02 -12.16 0.27
N GLU A 55 1.03 -11.49 -0.21
CA GLU A 55 2.41 -11.81 0.13
C GLU A 55 2.80 -11.03 1.39
N TYR A 56 3.09 -11.74 2.46
CA TYR A 56 3.67 -11.18 3.67
C TYR A 56 5.17 -11.41 3.69
N ARG A 57 5.93 -10.35 3.97
CA ARG A 57 7.37 -10.42 4.22
C ARG A 57 7.73 -9.87 5.59
N LEU A 58 8.53 -10.61 6.36
CA LEU A 58 9.21 -10.11 7.56
C LEU A 58 10.71 -10.10 7.32
N PHE A 59 11.35 -8.98 7.61
CA PHE A 59 12.79 -8.81 7.54
C PHE A 59 13.33 -8.76 8.97
N MET A 60 14.07 -9.81 9.32
CA MET A 60 14.58 -10.05 10.66
C MET A 60 16.10 -9.86 10.63
N GLY A 61 16.53 -8.69 11.08
CA GLY A 61 17.94 -8.34 11.25
C GLY A 61 18.62 -9.31 12.22
N ARG A 62 19.83 -9.74 11.88
CA ARG A 62 20.63 -10.66 12.70
C ARG A 62 21.77 -9.98 13.44
N GLY A 63 21.92 -8.67 13.23
CA GLY A 63 22.81 -7.83 14.00
C GLY A 63 22.06 -6.96 15.00
N SER A 64 22.72 -6.50 16.05
CA SER A 64 22.26 -5.43 16.94
C SER A 64 23.46 -4.64 17.40
N GLY A 65 23.39 -3.30 17.32
CA GLY A 65 24.49 -2.43 17.75
C GLY A 65 25.85 -2.73 17.08
N GLY A 66 25.85 -3.17 15.81
CA GLY A 66 27.06 -3.52 15.06
C GLY A 66 27.63 -4.92 15.32
N GLU A 67 27.04 -5.71 16.22
CA GLU A 67 27.45 -7.10 16.50
C GLU A 67 26.45 -8.10 15.90
N GLU A 68 26.92 -9.28 15.46
CA GLU A 68 26.01 -10.38 15.11
C GLU A 68 25.45 -11.00 16.39
N VAL A 69 24.13 -11.00 16.53
CA VAL A 69 23.43 -11.46 17.74
C VAL A 69 22.63 -12.74 17.50
N VAL A 70 22.27 -13.03 16.25
CA VAL A 70 21.48 -14.22 15.90
C VAL A 70 22.31 -15.17 15.07
N SER A 71 22.74 -16.29 15.66
CA SER A 71 23.47 -17.34 14.95
C SER A 71 22.59 -18.12 13.97
N GLU A 72 23.19 -18.92 13.09
CA GLU A 72 22.40 -19.79 12.19
C GLU A 72 21.64 -20.86 12.97
N GLU A 73 22.21 -21.37 14.07
CA GLU A 73 21.58 -22.35 14.95
C GLU A 73 20.37 -21.73 15.67
N ASP A 74 20.54 -20.53 16.22
CA ASP A 74 19.46 -19.79 16.87
C ASP A 74 18.32 -19.46 15.89
N TRP A 75 18.68 -19.06 14.67
CA TRP A 75 17.71 -18.83 13.61
C TRP A 75 16.96 -20.13 13.26
N ALA A 76 17.67 -21.25 13.08
CA ALA A 76 17.06 -22.53 12.75
C ALA A 76 16.10 -23.02 13.85
N ALA A 77 16.46 -22.83 15.12
CA ALA A 77 15.59 -23.11 16.25
C ALA A 77 14.34 -22.20 16.23
N PHE A 78 14.51 -20.90 16.01
CA PHE A 78 13.38 -19.97 15.89
C PHE A 78 12.44 -20.32 14.73
N LEU A 79 13.00 -20.66 13.57
CA LEU A 79 12.22 -21.11 12.42
C LEU A 79 11.40 -22.37 12.75
N THR A 80 12.01 -23.34 13.42
CA THR A 80 11.39 -24.62 13.75
C THR A 80 10.32 -24.49 14.83
N ASP A 81 10.62 -23.79 15.93
CA ASP A 81 9.78 -23.76 17.12
C ASP A 81 8.69 -22.69 17.04
N THR A 82 8.96 -21.57 16.36
CA THR A 82 8.09 -20.39 16.35
C THR A 82 7.37 -20.22 15.01
N ILE A 83 8.11 -20.20 13.90
CA ILE A 83 7.53 -19.80 12.60
C ILE A 83 6.78 -20.96 11.96
N THR A 84 7.42 -22.13 11.83
CA THR A 84 6.88 -23.28 11.08
C THR A 84 5.51 -23.73 11.60
N PRO A 85 5.24 -23.81 12.93
CA PRO A 85 3.93 -24.20 13.44
C PRO A 85 2.80 -23.20 13.10
N ARG A 86 3.14 -21.94 12.80
CA ARG A 86 2.17 -20.88 12.46
C ARG A 86 1.83 -20.83 10.96
N PHE A 87 2.63 -21.47 10.12
CA PHE A 87 2.42 -21.55 8.66
C PHE A 87 2.71 -22.96 8.13
N PRO A 88 1.91 -23.96 8.54
CA PRO A 88 2.12 -25.36 8.15
C PRO A 88 1.94 -25.59 6.64
N ASP A 89 1.20 -24.73 5.95
CA ASP A 89 0.91 -24.85 4.52
C ASP A 89 2.08 -24.43 3.63
N GLY A 90 3.09 -23.77 4.22
CA GLY A 90 4.33 -23.42 3.53
C GLY A 90 4.82 -22.00 3.81
N LEU A 91 6.12 -21.83 3.68
CA LEU A 91 6.83 -20.57 3.83
C LEU A 91 8.15 -20.63 3.06
N SER A 92 8.75 -19.47 2.80
CA SER A 92 10.10 -19.35 2.28
C SER A 92 10.95 -18.48 3.19
N VAL A 93 12.24 -18.80 3.28
CA VAL A 93 13.23 -17.96 3.95
C VAL A 93 14.33 -17.62 2.96
N ILE A 94 14.65 -16.33 2.84
CA ILE A 94 15.66 -15.81 1.93
C ILE A 94 16.72 -15.05 2.74
N ASP A 95 17.99 -15.33 2.49
CA ASP A 95 19.10 -14.54 3.01
C ASP A 95 19.19 -13.21 2.27
N VAL A 96 19.11 -12.11 3.02
CA VAL A 96 19.22 -10.76 2.51
C VAL A 96 20.45 -10.09 3.13
N ALA A 97 21.28 -9.48 2.28
CA ALA A 97 22.40 -8.65 2.71
C ALA A 97 21.96 -7.18 2.66
N GLY A 98 21.72 -6.59 3.83
CA GLY A 98 21.50 -5.16 4.00
C GLY A 98 22.83 -4.41 4.11
N GLN A 99 22.84 -3.14 3.70
CA GLN A 99 23.95 -2.23 3.95
C GLN A 99 23.38 -0.89 4.43
N GLY A 100 23.88 -0.39 5.55
CA GLY A 100 23.50 0.89 6.14
C GLY A 100 24.73 1.69 6.53
N ALA A 101 24.70 3.01 6.34
CA ALA A 101 25.75 3.88 6.84
C ALA A 101 25.44 4.27 8.28
N ASN A 102 26.40 4.12 9.18
CA ASN A 102 26.36 4.66 10.53
C ASN A 102 26.51 6.20 10.51
N ALA A 103 26.25 6.81 11.67
CA ALA A 103 26.40 8.25 11.85
C ALA A 103 27.83 8.77 11.57
N ASP A 104 28.84 7.91 11.70
CA ASP A 104 30.24 8.20 11.39
C ASP A 104 30.64 7.90 9.93
N GLY A 105 29.69 7.43 9.11
CA GLY A 105 29.89 7.08 7.70
C GLY A 105 30.43 5.67 7.46
N THR A 106 30.61 4.85 8.49
CA THR A 106 30.97 3.43 8.32
C THR A 106 29.81 2.64 7.72
N ILE A 107 30.08 1.80 6.71
CA ILE A 107 29.05 0.92 6.12
C ILE A 107 28.98 -0.36 6.95
N GLU A 108 27.87 -0.52 7.67
CA GLU A 108 27.53 -1.78 8.31
C GLU A 108 26.86 -2.70 7.30
N ARG A 109 27.28 -3.96 7.32
CA ARG A 109 26.65 -5.03 6.57
C ARG A 109 25.74 -5.78 7.52
N GLU A 110 24.44 -5.69 7.28
CA GLU A 110 23.45 -6.38 8.08
C GLU A 110 23.08 -7.70 7.40
N ARG A 111 23.31 -8.82 8.11
CA ARG A 111 22.71 -10.09 7.72
C ARG A 111 21.25 -10.07 8.14
N THR A 112 20.36 -10.38 7.21
CA THR A 112 18.92 -10.38 7.45
C THR A 112 18.32 -11.68 6.94
N LYS A 113 17.38 -12.26 7.68
CA LYS A 113 16.53 -13.34 7.19
C LYS A 113 15.19 -12.74 6.78
N MET A 114 14.80 -12.93 5.53
CA MET A 114 13.49 -12.54 5.03
C MET A 114 12.58 -13.76 5.03
N LEU A 115 11.59 -13.78 5.91
CA LEU A 115 10.46 -14.72 5.82
C LEU A 115 9.49 -14.20 4.77
N LEU A 116 9.07 -15.07 3.87
CA LEU A 116 8.01 -14.83 2.88
C LEU A 116 6.92 -15.87 3.05
N VAL A 117 5.67 -15.42 3.14
CA VAL A 117 4.49 -16.29 3.21
C VAL A 117 3.44 -15.76 2.24
N LEU A 118 2.88 -16.65 1.42
CA LEU A 118 1.72 -16.38 0.57
C LEU A 118 0.47 -16.82 1.32
N VAL A 119 -0.52 -15.93 1.45
CA VAL A 119 -1.71 -16.13 2.27
C VAL A 119 -2.97 -15.87 1.44
N PRO A 120 -3.92 -16.83 1.36
CA PRO A 120 -5.19 -16.62 0.68
C PRO A 120 -6.04 -15.57 1.41
N PRO A 121 -6.95 -14.87 0.71
CA PRO A 121 -7.79 -13.84 1.31
C PRO A 121 -8.73 -14.38 2.40
N SER A 122 -8.99 -15.69 2.42
CA SER A 122 -9.80 -16.37 3.42
C SER A 122 -9.13 -16.51 4.80
N ASP A 123 -7.80 -16.34 4.90
CA ASP A 123 -7.09 -16.41 6.18
C ASP A 123 -6.95 -15.03 6.83
N GLU A 124 -8.00 -14.65 7.56
CA GLU A 124 -8.07 -13.38 8.29
C GLU A 124 -7.09 -13.28 9.47
N THR A 125 -6.50 -14.40 9.90
CA THR A 125 -5.65 -14.46 11.11
C THR A 125 -4.15 -14.37 10.81
N ALA A 126 -3.75 -14.44 9.54
CA ALA A 126 -2.34 -14.41 9.15
C ALA A 126 -1.60 -13.15 9.61
N LEU A 127 -2.25 -11.97 9.56
CA LEU A 127 -1.66 -10.73 10.04
C LEU A 127 -1.28 -10.82 11.53
N ASN A 128 -2.14 -11.43 12.34
CA ASN A 128 -1.88 -11.63 13.77
C ASN A 128 -0.70 -12.58 13.98
N ARG A 129 -0.65 -13.71 13.26
CA ARG A 129 0.49 -14.64 13.33
C ARG A 129 1.80 -13.96 12.92
N MET A 130 1.80 -13.11 11.89
CA MET A 130 2.97 -12.32 11.49
C MET A 130 3.38 -11.28 12.55
N ASN A 131 2.42 -10.63 13.22
CA ASN A 131 2.71 -9.73 14.35
C ASN A 131 3.37 -10.48 15.50
N GLU A 132 2.84 -11.65 15.87
CA GLU A 132 3.36 -12.47 16.97
C GLU A 132 4.77 -12.95 16.69
N ILE A 133 5.06 -13.43 15.47
CA ILE A 133 6.43 -13.81 15.07
C ILE A 133 7.38 -12.63 15.22
N GLY A 134 7.01 -11.45 14.72
CA GLY A 134 7.85 -10.25 14.84
C GLY A 134 8.07 -9.83 16.31
N ALA A 135 7.04 -9.94 17.15
CA ALA A 135 7.15 -9.64 18.58
C ALA A 135 8.07 -10.63 19.31
N GLU A 136 7.89 -11.93 19.05
CA GLU A 136 8.69 -13.00 19.64
C GLU A 136 10.14 -12.92 19.19
N TYR A 137 10.41 -12.59 17.92
CA TYR A 137 11.77 -12.38 17.41
C TYR A 137 12.47 -11.24 18.16
N LYS A 138 11.80 -10.08 18.30
CA LYS A 138 12.35 -8.93 19.04
C LYS A 138 12.64 -9.27 20.49
N GLN A 139 11.74 -9.99 21.14
CA GLN A 139 11.91 -10.39 22.54
C GLN A 139 13.05 -11.39 22.71
N ARG A 140 13.11 -12.44 21.86
CA ARG A 140 14.08 -13.53 21.97
C ARG A 140 15.50 -13.07 21.68
N PHE A 141 15.68 -12.15 20.73
CA PHE A 141 17.00 -11.74 20.23
C PHE A 141 17.37 -10.28 20.55
N THR A 142 16.58 -9.60 21.39
CA THR A 142 16.79 -8.20 21.80
C THR A 142 16.99 -7.27 20.59
N GLN A 143 16.06 -7.35 19.65
CA GLN A 143 16.06 -6.56 18.42
C GLN A 143 15.10 -5.38 18.53
N ASP A 144 15.51 -4.22 18.01
CA ASP A 144 14.70 -3.00 18.08
C ASP A 144 13.46 -3.09 17.17
N ALA A 145 13.62 -3.71 15.99
CA ALA A 145 12.59 -3.74 14.96
C ALA A 145 12.61 -5.03 14.14
N VAL A 146 11.45 -5.34 13.57
CA VAL A 146 11.27 -6.29 12.47
C VAL A 146 10.46 -5.55 11.42
N LEU A 147 11.01 -5.38 10.22
CA LEU A 147 10.30 -4.71 9.14
C LEU A 147 9.29 -5.69 8.53
N ARG A 148 8.07 -5.22 8.29
CA ARG A 148 7.02 -5.98 7.61
C ARG A 148 6.59 -5.29 6.34
N VAL A 149 6.43 -6.08 5.27
CA VAL A 149 5.76 -5.67 4.03
C VAL A 149 4.57 -6.60 3.78
N ILE A 150 3.48 -6.02 3.28
CA ILE A 150 2.31 -6.76 2.83
C ILE A 150 1.98 -6.23 1.44
N THR A 151 1.90 -7.11 0.45
CA THR A 151 1.58 -6.75 -0.94
C THR A 151 0.55 -7.71 -1.52
N PRO A 152 -0.42 -7.23 -2.31
CA PRO A 152 -1.27 -8.12 -3.10
C PRO A 152 -0.41 -8.88 -4.13
N ALA A 153 -0.71 -10.15 -4.35
CA ALA A 153 0.01 -11.01 -5.28
C ALA A 153 -0.97 -11.95 -6.01
N CYS A 154 -0.82 -12.10 -7.32
CA CYS A 154 -1.54 -13.12 -8.07
C CYS A 154 -0.81 -14.45 -7.96
N VAL A 155 -1.46 -15.45 -7.37
CA VAL A 155 -0.88 -16.77 -7.07
C VAL A 155 -1.60 -17.85 -7.85
N ALA A 156 -0.85 -18.68 -8.57
CA ALA A 156 -1.33 -19.87 -9.25
C ALA A 156 -0.34 -21.02 -9.04
N PHE A 157 -0.86 -22.21 -8.77
CA PHE A 157 -0.07 -23.44 -8.78
C PHE A 157 -0.26 -24.12 -10.14
N LYS A 158 0.82 -24.23 -10.92
CA LYS A 158 0.81 -24.83 -12.27
C LYS A 158 1.59 -26.14 -12.29
#